data_AF-A0A1E5Q668-F1
#
_entry.id   AF-A0A1E5Q668-F1
#
_cell.length_a   1.000
_cell.length_b   1.000
_cell.length_c   1.000
_cell.angle_alpha   90.00
_cell.angle_beta   90.00
_cell.angle_gamma   90.00
#
_symmetry.space_group_name_H-M   'P 1'
#
loop_
_entity.id
_entity.type
_entity.pdbx_description
1 polymer ?
#
loop_
_entity_poly.entity_id
_entity_poly.type
_entity_poly.pdbx_seq_one_letter_code
_entity_poly.pdbx_strand_id
1 'polypeptide(L)'
;MEYSLDICKTLHSDHMATVRMLEDLEEALSKIGRNTAPNELSPELTNLLNGLVSIMQTEISSHFRFEEENLFVRLEQMGDMPMLSILRSEHDTIRPLAEKLTEVIEALLAGGITSEIWASVYDMGMELAEREVFHIQKEEMGFLPLLEHVITSEEDQALTVAFATAK
;
A
#
# COMPACT_ATOMS: atom_id res chain seq x y z
N MET A 1 -9.60 6.18 -14.29
CA MET A 1 -10.39 5.07 -14.85
C MET A 1 -11.81 5.21 -14.30
N GLU A 2 -12.84 4.65 -14.93
CA GLU A 2 -14.21 4.65 -14.36
C GLU A 2 -14.63 3.20 -14.13
N TYR A 3 -14.73 2.80 -12.86
CA TYR A 3 -15.15 1.46 -12.44
C TYR A 3 -16.66 1.42 -12.20
N SER A 4 -17.33 0.35 -12.59
CA SER A 4 -18.76 0.18 -12.38
C SER A 4 -19.08 -0.48 -11.04
N LEU A 5 -18.24 -1.43 -10.60
CA LEU A 5 -18.38 -2.15 -9.34
C LEU A 5 -17.96 -1.28 -8.16
N ASP A 6 -18.72 -1.33 -7.06
CA ASP A 6 -18.44 -0.55 -5.86
C ASP A 6 -17.19 -1.05 -5.13
N ILE A 7 -16.88 -2.35 -5.20
CA ILE A 7 -15.62 -2.88 -4.68
C ILE A 7 -14.42 -2.28 -5.42
N CYS A 8 -14.44 -2.27 -6.76
CA CYS A 8 -13.36 -1.70 -7.57
C CYS A 8 -13.19 -0.19 -7.33
N LYS A 9 -14.28 0.57 -7.16
CA LYS A 9 -14.21 1.99 -6.77
C LYS A 9 -13.55 2.17 -5.40
N THR A 10 -13.85 1.28 -4.46
CA THR A 10 -13.29 1.35 -3.10
C THR A 10 -11.80 1.05 -3.11
N LEU A 11 -11.38 -0.04 -3.77
CA LEU A 11 -9.97 -0.40 -3.94
C LEU A 11 -9.20 0.72 -4.65
N HIS A 12 -9.76 1.26 -5.74
CA HIS A 12 -9.19 2.40 -6.44
C HIS A 12 -9.00 3.63 -5.52
N SER A 13 -9.98 3.92 -4.67
CA SER A 13 -9.86 5.03 -3.72
C SER A 13 -8.74 4.81 -2.70
N ASP A 14 -8.55 3.58 -2.22
CA ASP A 14 -7.45 3.22 -1.34
C ASP A 14 -6.11 3.34 -2.05
N HIS A 15 -6.00 2.79 -3.27
CA HIS A 15 -4.82 2.91 -4.12
C HIS A 15 -4.40 4.37 -4.35
N MET A 16 -5.34 5.25 -4.70
CA MET A 16 -5.02 6.65 -4.93
C MET A 16 -4.59 7.38 -3.65
N ALA A 17 -5.13 6.99 -2.48
CA ALA A 17 -4.70 7.52 -1.20
C ALA A 17 -3.27 7.06 -0.85
N THR A 18 -2.96 5.79 -1.10
CA THR A 18 -1.65 5.20 -0.86
C THR A 18 -0.59 5.76 -1.79
N VAL A 19 -0.85 5.85 -3.11
CA VAL A 19 0.06 6.48 -4.07
C VAL A 19 0.39 7.91 -3.65
N ARG A 20 -0.63 8.72 -3.30
CA ARG A 20 -0.40 10.10 -2.88
C ARG A 20 0.48 10.20 -1.63
N MET A 21 0.26 9.34 -0.64
CA MET A 21 1.09 9.30 0.58
C MET A 21 2.54 8.96 0.26
N LEU A 22 2.78 8.01 -0.65
CA LEU A 22 4.11 7.59 -1.05
C LEU A 22 4.82 8.66 -1.89
N GLU A 23 4.11 9.38 -2.75
CA GLU A 23 4.65 10.54 -3.47
C GLU A 23 5.05 11.66 -2.50
N ASP A 24 4.19 11.99 -1.53
CA ASP A 24 4.49 12.99 -0.49
C ASP A 24 5.71 12.56 0.36
N LEU A 25 5.84 11.26 0.67
CA LEU A 25 7.00 10.68 1.36
C LEU A 25 8.27 10.82 0.53
N GLU A 26 8.24 10.41 -0.74
CA GLU A 26 9.38 10.46 -1.65
C GLU A 26 9.89 11.90 -1.81
N GLU A 27 8.98 12.86 -1.98
CA GLU A 27 9.33 14.28 -2.08
C GLU A 27 10.02 14.77 -0.78
N ALA A 28 9.43 14.46 0.38
CA ALA A 28 9.96 14.88 1.67
C ALA A 28 11.34 14.29 1.94
N LEU A 29 11.51 12.97 1.71
CA LEU A 29 12.77 12.27 1.89
C LEU A 29 13.84 12.81 0.94
N SER A 30 13.52 12.96 -0.35
CA SER A 30 14.45 13.47 -1.37
C SER A 30 14.93 14.88 -1.07
N LYS A 31 14.03 15.74 -0.58
CA LYS A 31 14.35 17.13 -0.22
C LYS A 31 15.31 17.24 0.96
N ILE A 32 15.17 16.36 1.95
CA ILE A 32 16.04 16.36 3.14
C ILE A 32 17.37 15.65 2.82
N GLY A 33 17.27 14.49 2.16
CA GLY A 33 18.39 13.66 1.75
C GLY A 33 18.81 12.65 2.82
N ARG A 34 19.27 11.49 2.35
CA ARG A 34 19.67 10.34 3.16
C ARG A 34 20.69 10.64 4.26
N ASN A 35 21.69 11.48 3.95
CA ASN A 35 22.83 11.74 4.85
C ASN A 35 22.66 13.04 5.66
N THR A 36 21.47 13.65 5.60
CA THR A 36 21.19 14.94 6.25
C THR A 36 20.07 14.77 7.28
N ALA A 37 20.30 13.91 8.28
CA ALA A 37 19.32 13.70 9.34
C ALA A 37 18.95 15.05 9.97
N PRO A 38 17.65 15.41 10.03
CA PRO A 38 17.26 16.66 10.66
C PRO A 38 17.52 16.57 12.17
N ASN A 39 17.77 17.70 12.82
CA ASN A 39 17.97 17.73 14.27
C ASN A 39 16.66 17.43 15.02
N GLU A 40 15.53 17.85 14.44
CA GLU A 40 14.18 17.65 14.97
C GLU A 40 13.22 17.43 13.79
N LEU A 41 12.16 16.65 13.99
CA LEU A 41 11.11 16.51 13.00
C LEU A 41 10.25 17.77 12.98
N SER A 42 9.98 18.29 11.79
CA SER A 42 8.93 19.31 11.66
C SER A 42 7.56 18.68 11.94
N PRO A 43 6.55 19.48 12.35
CA PRO A 43 5.18 18.97 12.51
C PRO A 43 4.64 18.32 11.22
N GLU A 44 5.00 18.84 10.06
CA GLU A 44 4.58 18.31 8.75
C GLU A 44 5.17 16.92 8.51
N LEU A 45 6.48 16.75 8.71
CA LEU A 45 7.14 15.46 8.56
C LEU A 45 6.66 14.45 9.61
N THR A 46 6.40 14.91 10.83
CA THR A 46 5.81 14.08 11.89
C THR A 46 4.44 13.56 11.49
N ASN A 47 3.58 14.42 10.95
CA ASN A 47 2.24 14.03 10.49
C ASN A 47 2.31 13.08 9.30
N LEU A 48 3.23 13.32 8.36
CA LEU A 48 3.45 12.46 7.21
C LEU A 48 3.85 11.04 7.63
N LEU A 49 4.83 10.93 8.55
CA LEU A 49 5.29 9.64 9.06
C LEU A 49 4.20 8.90 9.86
N ASN A 50 3.41 9.60 10.67
CA ASN A 50 2.26 8.99 11.35
C ASN A 50 1.17 8.55 10.36
N GLY A 51 0.92 9.35 9.32
CA GLY A 51 -0.01 9.00 8.25
C GLY A 51 0.43 7.75 7.50
N LEU A 52 1.72 7.64 7.18
CA LEU A 52 2.30 6.46 6.56
C LEU A 52 2.10 5.21 7.42
N VAL A 53 2.39 5.28 8.73
CA VAL A 53 2.15 4.15 9.64
C VAL A 53 0.69 3.70 9.61
N SER A 54 -0.26 4.64 9.61
CA SER A 54 -1.69 4.33 9.55
C SER A 54 -2.12 3.70 8.23
N ILE A 55 -1.60 4.20 7.09
CA ILE A 55 -1.93 3.65 5.76
C ILE A 55 -1.32 2.26 5.61
N MET A 56 -0.07 2.07 6.04
CA MET A 56 0.61 0.77 5.98
C MET A 56 -0.14 -0.31 6.76
N GLN A 57 -0.66 0.02 7.96
CA GLN A 57 -1.49 -0.92 8.71
C GLN A 57 -2.73 -1.36 7.94
N THR A 58 -3.36 -0.46 7.17
CA THR A 58 -4.57 -0.73 6.39
C THR A 58 -4.27 -1.52 5.12
N GLU A 59 -3.31 -1.06 4.31
CA GLU A 59 -2.93 -1.68 3.04
C GLU A 59 -2.34 -3.08 3.25
N ILE A 60 -1.29 -3.17 4.07
CA ILE A 60 -0.57 -4.43 4.25
C ILE A 60 -1.46 -5.47 4.91
N SER A 61 -2.19 -5.09 5.97
CA SER A 61 -2.91 -6.08 6.77
C SER A 61 -4.23 -6.47 6.12
N SER A 62 -5.02 -5.48 5.68
CA SER A 62 -6.41 -5.71 5.31
C SER A 62 -6.62 -5.72 3.81
N HIS A 63 -5.93 -4.87 3.04
CA HIS A 63 -6.07 -4.83 1.58
C HIS A 63 -5.55 -6.12 0.93
N PHE A 64 -4.25 -6.39 1.04
CA PHE A 64 -3.64 -7.57 0.42
C PHE A 64 -4.32 -8.87 0.85
N ARG A 65 -4.63 -9.00 2.15
CA ARG A 65 -5.32 -10.18 2.67
C ARG A 65 -6.70 -10.32 2.03
N PHE A 66 -7.46 -9.23 1.92
CA PHE A 66 -8.78 -9.28 1.31
C PHE A 66 -8.71 -9.71 -0.14
N GLU A 67 -7.78 -9.17 -0.92
CA GLU A 67 -7.59 -9.55 -2.32
C GLU A 67 -7.21 -11.01 -2.46
N GLU A 68 -6.21 -11.47 -1.69
CA GLU A 68 -5.72 -12.84 -1.71
C GLU A 68 -6.82 -13.86 -1.35
N GLU A 69 -7.61 -13.57 -0.31
CA GLU A 69 -8.61 -14.49 0.23
C GLU A 69 -9.95 -14.43 -0.52
N ASN A 70 -10.29 -13.30 -1.15
CA ASN A 70 -11.61 -13.09 -1.75
C ASN A 70 -11.57 -12.89 -3.26
N LEU A 71 -10.67 -12.05 -3.77
CA LEU A 71 -10.70 -11.62 -5.16
C LEU A 71 -9.87 -12.53 -6.05
N PHE A 72 -8.65 -12.88 -5.63
CA PHE A 72 -7.75 -13.77 -6.37
C PHE A 72 -8.39 -15.15 -6.54
N VAL A 73 -9.01 -15.69 -5.48
CA VAL A 73 -9.70 -16.98 -5.51
C VAL A 73 -10.79 -17.04 -6.59
N ARG A 74 -11.52 -15.94 -6.81
CA ARG A 74 -12.58 -15.88 -7.84
C ARG A 74 -12.01 -15.93 -9.25
N LEU A 75 -10.91 -15.23 -9.48
CA LEU A 75 -10.24 -15.23 -10.77
C LEU A 75 -9.54 -16.56 -11.07
N GLU A 76 -8.97 -17.22 -10.06
CA GLU A 76 -8.37 -18.55 -10.20
C GLU A 76 -9.39 -19.62 -10.60
N GLN A 77 -10.66 -19.48 -10.19
CA GLN A 77 -11.75 -20.38 -10.61
C GLN A 77 -12.03 -20.30 -12.12
N MET A 78 -11.61 -19.23 -12.80
CA MET A 78 -11.79 -19.06 -14.24
C MET A 78 -10.65 -19.66 -15.07
N GLY A 79 -9.53 -19.99 -14.44
CA GLY A 79 -8.36 -20.57 -15.10
C GLY A 79 -7.05 -20.08 -14.52
N ASP A 80 -5.95 -20.56 -15.11
CA ASP A 80 -4.60 -20.13 -14.74
C ASP A 80 -4.37 -18.66 -15.14
N MET A 81 -3.97 -17.86 -14.16
CA MET A 81 -3.79 -16.42 -14.28
C MET A 81 -2.40 -16.04 -13.77
N PRO A 82 -1.35 -16.02 -14.64
CA PRO A 82 0.02 -15.73 -14.22
C PRO A 82 0.19 -14.41 -13.46
N MET A 83 -0.63 -13.40 -13.76
CA MET A 83 -0.66 -12.12 -13.05
C MET A 83 -0.89 -12.28 -11.54
N LEU A 84 -1.77 -13.18 -11.11
CA LEU A 84 -2.06 -13.37 -9.69
C LEU A 84 -0.86 -13.94 -8.92
N SER A 85 -0.08 -14.81 -9.57
CA SER A 85 1.17 -15.32 -8.99
C SER A 85 2.21 -14.22 -8.79
N ILE A 86 2.25 -13.24 -9.70
CA ILE A 86 3.14 -12.07 -9.62
C ILE A 86 2.68 -11.17 -8.46
N LEU A 87 1.38 -10.83 -8.41
CA LEU A 87 0.84 -9.97 -7.35
C LEU A 87 1.06 -10.58 -5.96
N ARG A 88 0.78 -11.88 -5.77
CA ARG A 88 1.09 -12.57 -4.50
C ARG A 88 2.57 -12.51 -4.13
N SER A 89 3.46 -12.75 -5.09
CA SER A 89 4.91 -12.67 -4.84
C SER A 89 5.36 -11.25 -4.47
N GLU A 90 4.65 -10.23 -4.96
CA GLU A 90 4.90 -8.84 -4.61
C GLU A 90 4.37 -8.53 -3.21
N HIS A 91 3.17 -8.99 -2.85
CA HIS A 91 2.65 -8.89 -1.48
C HIS A 91 3.63 -9.52 -0.48
N ASP A 92 4.15 -10.72 -0.77
CA ASP A 92 5.14 -11.42 0.06
C ASP A 92 6.44 -10.61 0.26
N THR A 93 6.77 -9.72 -0.69
CA THR A 93 7.97 -8.88 -0.63
C THR A 93 7.70 -7.53 0.05
N ILE A 94 6.55 -6.91 -0.24
CA ILE A 94 6.18 -5.58 0.25
C ILE A 94 5.79 -5.64 1.73
N ARG A 95 5.01 -6.65 2.13
CA ARG A 95 4.52 -6.85 3.49
C ARG A 95 5.65 -6.75 4.55
N PRO A 96 6.73 -7.55 4.49
CA PRO A 96 7.81 -7.47 5.48
C PRO A 96 8.61 -6.16 5.41
N LEU A 97 8.77 -5.56 4.23
CA LEU A 97 9.44 -4.25 4.08
C LEU A 97 8.65 -3.17 4.82
N ALA A 98 7.35 -3.16 4.63
CA ALA A 98 6.48 -2.13 5.14
C ALA A 98 6.20 -2.31 6.66
N GLU A 99 6.13 -3.55 7.15
CA GLU A 99 6.19 -3.87 8.58
C GLU A 99 7.48 -3.33 9.21
N LYS A 100 8.64 -3.59 8.57
CA LYS A 100 9.92 -3.13 9.10
C LYS A 100 10.05 -1.61 9.10
N LEU A 101 9.61 -0.95 8.04
CA LEU A 101 9.60 0.51 7.97
C LEU A 101 8.72 1.11 9.07
N THR A 102 7.55 0.52 9.34
CA THR A 102 6.66 0.93 10.42
C THR A 102 7.39 0.91 11.78
N GLU A 103 8.05 -0.19 12.11
CA GLU A 103 8.84 -0.29 13.36
C GLU A 103 9.92 0.80 13.47
N VAL A 104 10.62 1.09 12.37
CA VAL A 104 11.70 2.08 12.34
C VAL A 104 11.14 3.49 12.51
N ILE A 105 10.01 3.79 11.87
CA ILE A 105 9.33 5.09 12.02
C ILE A 105 8.83 5.28 13.44
N GLU A 106 8.20 4.27 14.04
CA GLU A 106 7.74 4.34 15.43
C GLU A 106 8.92 4.56 16.40
N ALA A 107 10.05 3.87 16.18
CA ALA A 107 11.26 4.08 16.96
C ALA A 107 11.83 5.50 16.79
N LEU A 108 11.81 6.06 15.57
CA LEU A 108 12.21 7.44 15.29
C LEU A 108 11.31 8.43 16.06
N LEU A 109 9.99 8.24 15.97
CA LEU A 109 8.99 9.11 16.58
C LEU A 109 9.06 9.09 18.12
N ALA A 110 9.39 7.94 18.72
CA ALA A 110 9.48 7.78 20.17
C ALA A 110 10.86 8.14 20.75
N GLY A 111 11.94 7.81 20.03
CA GLY A 111 13.31 7.86 20.51
C GLY A 111 14.16 9.02 19.99
N GLY A 112 13.64 9.81 19.05
CA GLY A 112 14.35 10.90 18.39
C GLY A 112 15.20 10.43 17.21
N ILE A 113 15.86 11.40 16.56
CA ILE A 113 16.52 11.20 15.28
C ILE A 113 17.99 10.88 15.49
N THR A 114 18.43 9.75 14.92
CA THR A 114 19.84 9.41 14.74
C THR A 114 20.15 9.28 13.25
N SER A 115 21.41 9.40 12.86
CA SER A 115 21.81 9.23 11.46
C SER A 115 21.47 7.84 10.93
N GLU A 116 21.59 6.80 11.76
CA GLU A 116 21.31 5.42 11.41
C GLU A 116 19.81 5.15 11.22
N ILE A 117 18.97 5.63 12.15
CA ILE A 117 17.51 5.50 12.03
C ILE A 117 17.02 6.30 10.83
N TRP A 118 17.51 7.53 10.63
CA TRP A 118 17.14 8.35 9.48
C TRP A 118 17.51 7.69 8.15
N ALA A 119 18.73 7.16 8.02
CA ALA A 119 19.14 6.45 6.82
C ALA A 119 18.26 5.22 6.55
N SER A 120 17.81 4.52 7.60
CA SER A 120 16.90 3.38 7.49
C SER A 120 15.51 3.80 7.01
N VAL A 121 14.94 4.88 7.56
CA VAL A 121 13.67 5.46 7.09
C VAL A 121 13.78 5.88 5.63
N TYR A 122 14.88 6.55 5.26
CA TYR A 122 15.12 6.97 3.89
C TYR A 122 15.18 5.77 2.94
N ASP A 123 16.07 4.81 3.19
CA ASP A 123 16.31 3.70 2.27
C ASP A 123 15.05 2.84 2.10
N MET A 124 14.40 2.47 3.21
CA MET A 124 13.19 1.66 3.19
C MET A 124 11.98 2.43 2.65
N GLY A 125 11.86 3.73 2.95
CA GLY A 125 10.78 4.57 2.46
C GLY A 125 10.83 4.76 0.94
N MET A 126 12.02 4.97 0.38
CA MET A 126 12.21 5.05 -1.07
C MET A 126 11.93 3.70 -1.75
N GLU A 127 12.41 2.59 -1.18
CA GLU A 127 12.16 1.25 -1.73
C GLU A 127 10.66 0.90 -1.69
N LEU A 128 9.98 1.23 -0.60
CA LEU A 128 8.54 1.00 -0.47
C LEU A 128 7.77 1.82 -1.51
N ALA A 129 8.07 3.11 -1.64
CA ALA A 129 7.43 3.98 -2.62
C ALA A 129 7.55 3.42 -4.04
N GLU A 130 8.74 2.98 -4.44
CA GLU A 130 8.95 2.35 -5.75
C GLU A 130 8.11 1.09 -5.91
N ARG A 131 8.23 0.12 -4.98
CA ARG A 131 7.58 -1.19 -5.10
C ARG A 131 6.06 -1.08 -5.10
N GLU A 132 5.51 -0.32 -4.17
CA GLU A 132 4.08 -0.23 -3.95
C GLU A 132 3.39 0.54 -5.08
N VAL A 133 4.00 1.63 -5.58
CA VAL A 133 3.45 2.35 -6.75
C VAL A 133 3.43 1.44 -7.98
N PHE A 134 4.50 0.67 -8.23
CA PHE A 134 4.52 -0.27 -9.36
C PHE A 134 3.55 -1.46 -9.17
N HIS A 135 3.32 -1.88 -7.93
CA HIS A 135 2.33 -2.89 -7.60
C HIS A 135 0.91 -2.40 -7.92
N ILE A 136 0.51 -1.27 -7.32
CA ILE A 136 -0.79 -0.60 -7.56
C ILE A 136 -1.03 -0.36 -9.05
N GLN A 137 -0.01 0.06 -9.81
CA GLN A 137 -0.15 0.27 -11.25
C GLN A 137 -0.56 -0.99 -12.01
N LYS A 138 -0.03 -2.17 -11.66
CA LYS A 138 -0.44 -3.42 -12.31
C LYS A 138 -1.88 -3.77 -11.95
N GLU A 139 -2.29 -3.47 -10.74
CA GLU A 139 -3.65 -3.75 -10.30
C GLU A 139 -4.66 -2.85 -10.98
N GLU A 140 -4.42 -1.54 -10.98
CA GLU A 140 -5.23 -0.55 -11.67
C GLU A 140 -5.36 -0.82 -13.17
N MET A 141 -4.26 -1.24 -13.82
CA MET A 141 -4.23 -1.45 -15.27
C MET A 141 -4.66 -2.86 -15.72
N GLY A 142 -4.62 -3.84 -14.83
CA GLY A 142 -4.82 -5.25 -15.17
C GLY A 142 -5.83 -5.96 -14.26
N PHE A 143 -5.61 -5.93 -12.95
CA PHE A 143 -6.43 -6.65 -11.98
C PHE A 143 -7.85 -6.09 -11.85
N LEU A 144 -8.02 -4.80 -11.53
CA LEU A 144 -9.35 -4.20 -11.36
C LEU A 144 -10.19 -4.25 -12.65
N PRO A 145 -9.64 -3.95 -13.85
CA PRO A 145 -10.39 -4.13 -15.10
C PRO A 145 -10.85 -5.58 -15.33
N LEU A 146 -10.07 -6.57 -14.88
CA LEU A 146 -10.47 -7.96 -14.99
C LEU A 146 -11.62 -8.28 -14.01
N LEU A 147 -11.61 -7.75 -12.79
CA LEU A 147 -12.69 -7.93 -11.83
C LEU A 147 -14.04 -7.41 -12.35
N GLU A 148 -14.04 -6.28 -13.07
CA GLU A 148 -15.23 -5.69 -13.71
C GLU A 148 -15.93 -6.65 -14.70
N HIS A 149 -15.22 -7.65 -15.21
CA HIS A 149 -15.76 -8.64 -16.14
C HIS A 149 -16.20 -9.94 -15.47
N VAL A 150 -15.85 -10.13 -14.20
CA VAL A 150 -15.97 -11.42 -13.49
C VAL A 150 -16.98 -11.34 -12.36
N ILE A 151 -16.94 -10.25 -11.59
CA ILE A 151 -17.81 -10.07 -10.44
C ILE A 151 -19.20 -9.66 -10.92
N THR A 152 -20.21 -10.38 -10.43
CA THR A 152 -21.61 -10.02 -10.64
C THR A 152 -22.04 -8.91 -9.68
N SER A 153 -23.13 -8.18 -10.01
CA SER A 153 -23.65 -7.11 -9.14
C SER A 153 -24.08 -7.61 -7.75
N GLU A 154 -24.48 -8.87 -7.61
CA GLU A 154 -24.82 -9.48 -6.31
C GLU A 154 -23.55 -9.73 -5.48
N GLU A 155 -22.48 -10.23 -6.11
CA GLU A 155 -21.19 -10.44 -5.45
C GLU A 155 -20.52 -9.12 -5.07
N ASP A 156 -20.62 -8.09 -5.91
CA ASP A 156 -20.07 -6.76 -5.65
C ASP A 156 -20.56 -6.17 -4.33
N GLN A 157 -21.87 -6.24 -4.10
CA GLN A 157 -22.47 -5.75 -2.86
C GLN A 157 -21.94 -6.54 -1.64
N ALA A 158 -21.86 -7.86 -1.74
CA ALA A 158 -21.36 -8.72 -0.66
C ALA A 158 -19.86 -8.46 -0.38
N LEU A 159 -19.05 -8.31 -1.43
CA LEU A 159 -17.62 -8.03 -1.34
C LEU A 159 -17.36 -6.64 -0.75
N THR A 160 -18.12 -5.62 -1.16
CA THR A 160 -18.01 -4.27 -0.61
C THR A 160 -18.27 -4.25 0.90
N VAL A 161 -19.30 -4.96 1.36
CA VAL A 161 -19.60 -5.09 2.80
C VAL A 161 -18.50 -5.87 3.53
N ALA A 162 -18.02 -6.95 2.94
CA ALA A 162 -16.94 -7.74 3.52
C ALA A 162 -15.64 -6.92 3.65
N PHE A 163 -15.29 -6.15 2.62
CA PHE A 163 -14.11 -5.29 2.62
C PHE A 163 -14.20 -4.20 3.70
N ALA A 164 -15.34 -3.52 3.79
CA ALA A 164 -15.57 -2.51 4.83
C ALA A 164 -15.50 -3.07 6.26
N THR A 165 -15.76 -4.37 6.45
CA THR A 165 -15.67 -5.05 7.76
C THR A 165 -14.25 -5.53 8.07
N ALA A 166 -13.42 -5.73 7.05
CA ALA A 166 -12.04 -6.19 7.18
C ALA A 166 -11.04 -5.08 7.50
N LYS A 167 -11.39 -3.81 7.23
CA LYS A 167 -10.65 -2.62 7.64
C LYS A 167 -10.79 -2.35 9.14
#